data_AF-A0A183TRT5-F1
#
_entry.id   AF-A0A183TRT5-F1
#
_cell.length_a   1.000
_cell.length_b   1.000
_cell.length_c   1.000
_cell.angle_alpha   90.00
_cell.angle_beta   90.00
_cell.angle_gamma   90.00
#
_symmetry.space_group_name_H-M   'P 1'
#
loop_
_entity.id
_entity.type
_entity.pdbx_description
1 polymer ?
#
loop_
_entity_poly.entity_id
_entity_poly.type
_entity_poly.pdbx_seq_one_letter_code
_entity_poly.pdbx_strand_id
1 'polypeptide(L)'
;MTSSDAAKNKFYEDLHSLLATVSKVDKLIVLCDFNAHVRMDHAAWHGVLGPHGLGSCNDNVLLLLRTYVEHRLLLTNTFFHLPTRENVT
;
A
#
# COMPACT_ATOMS: atom_id res chain seq x y z
N MET A 1 20.04 15.25 2.19
CA MET A 1 19.39 14.21 1.37
C MET A 1 20.15 12.93 1.59
N THR A 2 19.81 12.23 2.66
CA THR A 2 20.81 11.62 3.55
C THR A 2 20.26 10.29 4.04
N SER A 3 20.77 9.20 3.44
CA SER A 3 20.58 7.76 3.74
C SER A 3 19.15 7.19 3.83
N SER A 4 18.21 7.86 4.51
CA SER A 4 16.83 7.39 4.72
C SER A 4 16.06 7.22 3.41
N ASP A 5 16.14 8.21 2.50
CA ASP A 5 15.48 8.13 1.20
C ASP A 5 16.02 6.98 0.33
N ALA A 6 17.33 6.72 0.40
CA ALA A 6 17.96 5.63 -0.34
C ALA A 6 17.53 4.25 0.20
N ALA A 7 17.46 4.11 1.53
CA ALA A 7 16.97 2.89 2.18
C ALA A 7 15.48 2.64 1.86
N LYS A 8 14.65 3.69 1.90
CA LYS A 8 13.25 3.64 1.52
C LYS A 8 13.07 3.20 0.07
N ASN A 9 13.76 3.83 -0.87
CA ASN A 9 13.67 3.47 -2.28
C ASN A 9 14.09 2.01 -2.51
N LYS A 10 15.20 1.58 -1.88
CA LYS A 10 15.64 0.18 -1.94
C LYS A 10 14.58 -0.79 -1.43
N PHE A 11 13.90 -0.47 -0.33
CA PHE A 11 12.81 -1.30 0.18
C PHE A 11 11.68 -1.49 -0.85
N TYR A 12 11.28 -0.43 -1.55
CA TYR A 12 10.24 -0.53 -2.59
C TYR A 12 10.71 -1.33 -3.82
N GLU A 13 11.97 -1.20 -4.23
CA GLU A 13 12.56 -1.99 -5.33
C GLU A 13 12.66 -3.49 -4.98
N ASP A 14 13.12 -3.79 -3.76
CA ASP A 14 13.22 -5.17 -3.27
C ASP A 14 11.83 -5.80 -3.14
N LEU A 15 10.84 -5.03 -2.66
CA LEU A 15 9.44 -5.47 -2.61
C LEU A 15 8.88 -5.74 -4.01
N HIS A 16 9.12 -4.86 -4.98
CA HIS A 16 8.68 -5.07 -6.37
C HIS A 16 9.30 -6.35 -6.96
N SER A 17 10.60 -6.56 -6.74
CA SER A 17 11.30 -7.76 -7.18
C SER A 17 10.73 -9.03 -6.56
N LEU A 18 10.44 -9.01 -5.25
CA LEU A 18 9.80 -10.12 -4.56
C LEU A 18 8.43 -10.42 -5.16
N LEU A 19 7.59 -9.40 -5.36
CA LEU A 19 6.26 -9.54 -5.94
C LEU A 19 6.26 -10.08 -7.37
N ALA A 20 7.31 -9.79 -8.15
CA ALA A 20 7.49 -10.34 -9.48
C ALA A 20 7.84 -11.84 -9.49
N THR A 21 8.44 -12.35 -8.42
CA THR A 21 8.80 -13.78 -8.30
C THR A 21 7.66 -14.67 -7.79
N VAL A 22 6.65 -14.09 -7.14
CA VAL A 22 5.51 -14.86 -6.61
C VAL A 22 4.66 -15.39 -7.76
N SER A 23 4.37 -16.69 -7.74
CA SER A 23 3.54 -17.31 -8.75
C SER A 23 2.11 -16.79 -8.70
N LYS A 24 1.48 -16.60 -9.86
CA LYS A 24 0.09 -16.12 -9.96
C LYS A 24 -0.95 -17.06 -9.33
N VAL A 25 -0.58 -18.31 -9.06
CA VAL A 25 -1.45 -19.31 -8.40
C VAL A 25 -1.37 -19.25 -6.88
N ASP A 26 -0.31 -18.63 -6.35
CA ASP A 26 -0.11 -18.52 -4.91
C ASP A 26 -0.84 -17.28 -4.37
N LYS A 27 -1.39 -17.41 -3.15
CA LYS A 27 -2.01 -16.29 -2.45
C LYS A 27 -0.96 -15.57 -1.62
N LEU A 28 -0.70 -14.30 -1.93
CA LEU A 28 0.22 -13.48 -1.18
C LEU A 28 -0.51 -12.52 -0.24
N ILE A 29 -0.06 -12.46 1.01
CA ILE A 29 -0.47 -11.45 1.98
C ILE A 29 0.80 -10.73 2.45
N VAL A 30 0.88 -9.43 2.18
CA VAL A 30 1.97 -8.58 2.68
C VAL A 30 1.42 -7.74 3.82
N LEU A 31 1.93 -7.96 5.03
CA LEU A 31 1.55 -7.20 6.22
C LEU A 31 2.73 -6.33 6.64
N CYS A 32 2.60 -5.02 6.50
CA CYS A 32 3.62 -4.06 6.88
C CYS A 32 2.97 -2.70 7.17
N ASP A 33 3.58 -1.92 8.05
CA ASP A 33 3.27 -0.49 8.16
C ASP A 33 4.07 0.25 7.09
N PHE A 34 3.43 0.50 5.95
CA PHE A 34 4.03 1.23 4.84
C PHE A 34 4.12 2.75 5.09
N ASN A 35 3.62 3.24 6.23
CA ASN A 35 3.55 4.66 6.56
C ASN A 35 2.94 5.50 5.41
N ALA A 36 1.95 4.92 4.75
CA ALA A 36 1.32 5.40 3.52
C ALA A 36 -0.12 5.81 3.83
N HIS A 37 -0.44 7.09 3.66
CA HIS A 37 -1.79 7.61 3.84
C HIS A 37 -2.53 7.57 2.50
N VAL A 38 -3.62 6.81 2.42
CA VAL A 38 -4.33 6.60 1.17
C VAL A 38 -5.43 7.63 1.02
N ARG A 39 -5.32 8.52 0.01
CA ARG A 39 -6.38 9.46 -0.34
C ARG A 39 -7.43 8.83 -1.25
N MET A 40 -8.64 9.26 -0.95
CA MET A 40 -9.87 9.24 -1.72
C MET A 40 -9.70 9.77 -3.16
N ASP A 41 -9.13 8.96 -4.05
CA ASP A 41 -9.46 9.00 -5.47
C ASP A 41 -9.92 7.60 -5.91
N HIS A 42 -11.10 7.24 -5.40
CA HIS A 42 -11.75 5.95 -5.64
C HIS A 42 -11.97 5.66 -7.12
N ALA A 43 -12.23 6.70 -7.91
CA ALA A 43 -12.46 6.57 -9.34
C ALA A 43 -11.18 6.17 -10.08
N ALA A 44 -10.02 6.72 -9.68
CA ALA A 44 -8.74 6.41 -10.32
C ALA A 44 -8.17 5.03 -9.94
N TRP A 45 -8.53 4.48 -8.77
CA TRP A 45 -7.94 3.24 -8.23
C TRP A 45 -8.98 2.13 -7.95
N HIS A 46 -10.09 2.14 -8.70
CA HIS A 46 -11.14 1.15 -8.61
C HIS A 46 -10.57 -0.27 -8.82
N GLY A 47 -10.73 -1.14 -7.81
CA GLY A 47 -10.20 -2.51 -7.82
C GLY A 47 -8.87 -2.71 -7.08
N VAL A 48 -8.26 -1.65 -6.54
CA VAL A 48 -7.11 -1.72 -5.60
C VAL A 48 -7.47 -1.11 -4.24
N LEU A 49 -8.22 0.00 -4.25
CA LEU A 49 -8.71 0.69 -3.06
C LEU A 49 -10.15 0.28 -2.70
N GLY A 50 -10.40 0.11 -1.41
CA GLY A 50 -11.71 -0.06 -0.80
C GLY A 50 -12.26 1.24 -0.18
N PRO A 51 -13.58 1.31 0.09
CA PRO A 51 -14.31 2.55 0.35
C PRO A 51 -13.81 3.41 1.54
N HIS A 52 -13.01 2.85 2.43
CA HIS A 52 -12.64 3.46 3.72
C HIS A 52 -11.23 4.09 3.77
N GLY A 53 -10.58 4.33 2.63
CA GLY A 53 -9.27 4.99 2.58
C GLY A 53 -9.27 6.36 3.27
N LEU A 54 -8.43 6.54 4.29
CA LEU A 54 -8.32 7.77 5.10
C LEU A 54 -6.95 8.45 4.87
N GLY A 55 -6.95 9.73 4.49
CA GLY A 55 -5.74 10.58 4.47
C GLY A 55 -5.38 11.23 3.14
N SER A 56 -4.15 11.76 3.04
CA SER A 56 -3.58 12.42 1.85
C SER A 56 -2.55 11.50 1.18
N CYS A 57 -2.65 11.32 -0.13
CA CYS A 57 -1.72 10.53 -0.94
C CYS A 57 -0.37 11.24 -0.95
N ASN A 58 0.67 10.57 -0.47
CA ASN A 58 2.06 11.04 -0.58
C ASN A 58 2.78 10.23 -1.69
N ASP A 59 3.98 10.65 -2.08
CA ASP A 59 4.72 10.00 -3.19
C ASP A 59 5.00 8.51 -2.93
N ASN A 60 5.12 8.10 -1.66
CA ASN A 60 5.29 6.70 -1.29
C ASN A 60 4.03 5.88 -1.58
N VAL A 61 2.84 6.47 -1.35
CA VAL A 61 1.55 5.85 -1.67
C VAL A 61 1.41 5.62 -3.17
N LEU A 62 1.87 6.56 -4.01
CA LEU A 62 1.84 6.39 -5.46
C LEU A 62 2.69 5.21 -5.94
N LEU A 63 3.92 5.08 -5.41
CA LEU A 63 4.79 3.94 -5.71
C LEU A 63 4.13 2.62 -5.30
N LEU A 64 3.53 2.58 -4.11
CA LEU A 64 2.86 1.38 -3.62
C LEU A 64 1.63 1.02 -4.46
N LEU A 65 0.78 2.01 -4.81
CA LEU A 65 -0.41 1.79 -5.63
C LEU A 65 -0.08 1.29 -7.04
N ARG A 66 0.99 1.80 -7.65
CA ARG A 66 1.47 1.32 -8.95
C ARG A 66 1.79 -0.17 -8.90
N THR A 67 2.57 -0.58 -7.90
CA THR A 67 2.91 -1.99 -7.68
C THR A 67 1.66 -2.83 -7.42
N TYR A 68 0.69 -2.32 -6.66
CA TYR A 68 -0.56 -3.04 -6.42
C TYR A 68 -1.40 -3.24 -7.69
N VAL A 69 -1.50 -2.24 -8.56
CA VAL A 69 -2.18 -2.38 -9.87
C VAL A 69 -1.45 -3.42 -10.74
N GLU A 70 -0.12 -3.32 -10.85
CA GLU A 70 0.69 -4.20 -11.70
C GLU A 70 0.56 -5.67 -11.27
N HIS A 71 0.53 -5.93 -9.96
CA HIS A 71 0.43 -7.29 -9.41
C HIS A 71 -0.99 -7.71 -9.02
N ARG A 72 -2.03 -6.92 -9.34
CA ARG A 72 -3.45 -7.17 -8.99
C ARG A 72 -3.67 -7.43 -7.50
N LEU A 73 -2.94 -6.69 -6.66
CA LEU A 73 -3.05 -6.77 -5.20
C LEU A 73 -4.14 -5.83 -4.69
N LEU A 74 -4.72 -6.18 -3.53
CA LEU A 74 -5.80 -5.42 -2.88
C LEU A 74 -5.32 -4.85 -1.55
N LEU A 75 -5.60 -3.57 -1.31
CA LEU A 75 -5.23 -2.93 -0.05
C LEU A 75 -6.30 -3.18 1.02
N THR A 76 -6.20 -4.30 1.73
CA THR A 76 -7.24 -4.79 2.67
C THR A 76 -7.68 -3.77 3.72
N ASN A 77 -6.76 -2.95 4.25
CA ASN A 77 -7.07 -1.91 5.24
C ASN A 77 -8.08 -0.86 4.76
N THR A 78 -8.25 -0.70 3.45
CA THR A 78 -9.24 0.23 2.88
C THR A 78 -10.60 -0.42 2.61
N PHE A 79 -10.68 -1.75 2.59
CA PHE A 79 -11.94 -2.48 2.38
C PHE A 79 -12.77 -2.63 3.66
N PHE A 80 -12.10 -2.72 4.81
CA PHE A 80 -12.77 -2.93 6.09
C PHE A 80 -12.82 -1.64 6.91
N HIS A 81 -13.96 -1.42 7.59
CA HIS A 81 -14.07 -0.35 8.58
C HIS A 81 -13.30 -0.75 9.83
N LEU A 82 -12.14 -0.13 10.05
CA LEU A 82 -11.40 -0.32 11.30
C LEU A 82 -12.19 0.32 12.45
N PRO A 83 -12.23 -0.31 13.64
CA PRO A 83 -12.79 0.32 14.83
C PRO A 83 -12.03 1.61 15.11
N THR A 84 -12.76 2.66 15.51
CA THR A 84 -12.17 3.93 15.91
C THR A 84 -11.14 3.67 17.01
N ARG A 85 -9.90 4.12 16.82
CA ARG A 85 -8.85 3.98 17.84
C ARG A 85 -9.30 4.73 19.09
N GLU A 86 -9.66 3.99 20.14
CA GLU A 86 -9.81 4.57 21.48
C GLU A 86 -8.42 5.00 21.95
N ASN A 87 -8.22 6.31 22.09
CA ASN A 87 -7.02 6.84 22.73
C ASN A 87 -7.20 6.60 24.23
N VAL A 88 -6.48 5.62 24.77
CA VAL A 88 -6.35 5.50 26.23
C VAL A 88 -5.62 6.76 26.70
N THR A 89 -6.31 7.53 27.53
CA THR A 89 -5.84 8.80 28.11
C THR A 89 -4.79 8.54 29.18
#